data_AF-A0A2G8L7D6-F1
#
_entry.id   AF-A0A2G8L7D6-F1
#
_cell.length_a   1.000
_cell.length_b   1.000
_cell.length_c   1.000
_cell.angle_alpha   90.00
_cell.angle_beta   90.00
_cell.angle_gamma   90.00
#
_symmetry.space_group_name_H-M   'P 1'
#
loop_
_entity.id
_entity.type
_entity.pdbx_description
1 polymer ?
#
loop_
_entity_poly.entity_id
_entity_poly.type
_entity_poly.pdbx_seq_one_letter_code
_entity_poly.pdbx_strand_id
1 'polypeptide(L)'
;MINSQTLANGISIYIQIFDEDNYTAILVHSQEQFEEIVQNFPFKDQDLRKAPYPKELPFSQFVPKVYRQIKEFIYACHKFSLELNLTDTEREDMVRKSQTSY
;
A
#
# COMPACT_ATOMS: atom_id res chain seq x y z
N MET A 1 14.58 0.59 11.30
CA MET A 1 14.11 1.94 11.65
C MET A 1 13.30 2.43 10.46
N ILE A 2 12.10 2.97 10.65
CA ILE A 2 11.43 3.74 9.58
C ILE A 2 12.27 5.01 9.43
N ASN A 3 13.24 4.97 8.52
CA ASN A 3 14.22 6.04 8.38
C ASN A 3 13.54 7.27 7.77
N SER A 4 14.07 8.46 8.05
CA SER A 4 13.66 9.72 7.42
C SER A 4 13.59 9.61 5.89
N GLN A 5 14.42 8.77 5.27
CA GLN A 5 14.38 8.47 3.84
C GLN A 5 13.15 7.67 3.39
N THR A 6 12.67 6.70 4.18
CA THR A 6 11.47 5.91 3.84
C THR A 6 10.21 6.78 3.89
N LEU A 7 10.14 7.70 4.87
CA LEU A 7 9.10 8.71 4.97
C LEU A 7 9.17 9.73 3.83
N ALA A 8 10.38 10.25 3.53
CA ALA A 8 10.58 11.19 2.43
C ALA A 8 10.24 10.59 1.07
N ASN A 9 10.58 9.32 0.83
CA ASN A 9 10.23 8.61 -0.40
C ASN A 9 8.71 8.45 -0.55
N GLY A 10 7.99 8.10 0.52
CA GLY A 10 6.53 8.01 0.51
C GLY A 10 5.85 9.35 0.20
N ILE A 11 6.37 10.44 0.76
CA ILE A 11 5.88 11.81 0.48
C ILE A 11 6.14 12.20 -0.98
N SER A 12 7.34 11.92 -1.50
CA SER A 12 7.70 12.22 -2.89
C SER A 12 6.78 11.50 -3.89
N ILE A 13 6.53 10.20 -3.65
CA ILE A 13 5.60 9.40 -4.47
C ILE A 13 4.18 9.97 -4.39
N TYR A 14 3.73 10.39 -3.20
CA TYR A 14 2.41 11.02 -3.06
C TYR A 14 2.30 12.33 -3.86
N ILE A 15 3.31 13.20 -3.80
CA ILE A 15 3.34 14.47 -4.56
C ILE A 15 3.35 14.18 -6.06
N GLN A 16 4.12 13.20 -6.53
CA GLN A 16 4.13 12.81 -7.93
C GLN A 16 2.76 12.29 -8.39
N ILE A 17 2.09 11.45 -7.58
CA ILE A 17 0.74 10.97 -7.87
C ILE A 17 -0.26 12.13 -7.91
N PHE A 18 -0.07 13.15 -7.06
CA PHE A 18 -0.91 14.33 -7.01
C PHE A 18 -0.71 15.24 -8.24
N ASP A 19 0.53 15.44 -8.69
CA ASP A 19 0.87 16.26 -9.86
C ASP A 19 0.49 15.58 -11.19
N GLU A 20 0.58 14.25 -11.26
CA GLU A 20 0.24 13.49 -12.48
C GLU A 20 -1.27 13.25 -12.64
N ASP A 21 -2.08 13.44 -11.60
CA ASP A 21 -3.50 13.12 -11.66
C ASP A 21 -4.30 14.23 -12.35
N ASN A 22 -5.16 13.84 -13.29
CA ASN A 22 -6.04 14.76 -14.00
C ASN A 22 -7.43 14.91 -13.34
N TYR A 23 -7.65 14.26 -12.18
CA TYR A 23 -8.93 14.26 -11.45
C TYR A 23 -10.15 13.85 -12.27
N THR A 24 -9.95 13.24 -13.43
CA THR A 24 -10.97 12.75 -14.35
C THR A 24 -11.37 11.31 -14.02
N ALA A 25 -12.63 10.98 -14.26
CA ALA A 25 -13.11 9.61 -14.14
C ALA A 25 -12.28 8.65 -15.00
N ILE A 26 -11.96 7.48 -14.44
CA ILE A 26 -11.23 6.45 -15.18
C ILE A 26 -12.17 5.80 -16.19
N LEU A 27 -11.80 5.87 -17.47
CA LEU A 27 -12.46 5.12 -18.54
C LEU A 27 -11.80 3.76 -18.71
N VAL A 28 -12.59 2.71 -18.53
CA VAL A 28 -12.15 1.33 -18.63
C VAL A 28 -12.73 0.74 -19.91
N HIS A 29 -11.87 0.29 -20.82
CA HIS A 29 -12.28 -0.21 -22.14
C HIS A 29 -12.37 -1.73 -22.21
N SER A 30 -11.78 -2.45 -21.25
CA SER A 30 -11.76 -3.92 -21.22
C SER A 30 -11.99 -4.47 -19.82
N GLN A 31 -12.38 -5.75 -19.76
CA GLN A 31 -12.54 -6.46 -18.50
C GLN A 31 -11.23 -6.63 -17.75
N GLU A 32 -10.13 -6.89 -18.46
CA GLU A 32 -8.80 -7.05 -17.86
C GLU A 32 -8.39 -5.78 -17.08
N GLN A 33 -8.59 -4.59 -17.67
CA GLN A 33 -8.32 -3.32 -16.99
C GLN A 33 -9.21 -3.13 -15.76
N PHE A 34 -10.49 -3.51 -15.83
CA PHE A 34 -11.41 -3.43 -14.70
C PHE A 34 -10.98 -4.36 -13.55
N GLU A 35 -10.59 -5.59 -13.87
CA GLU A 35 -10.15 -6.59 -12.90
C GLU A 35 -8.85 -6.16 -12.21
N GLU A 36 -7.89 -5.60 -12.94
CA GLU A 36 -6.65 -5.06 -12.36
C GLU A 36 -6.95 -3.96 -11.32
N ILE A 37 -7.86 -3.04 -11.64
CA ILE A 37 -8.26 -1.97 -10.70
C ILE A 37 -8.94 -2.57 -9.46
N VAL A 38 -9.85 -3.54 -9.64
CA VAL A 38 -10.58 -4.18 -8.54
C VAL A 38 -9.67 -5.04 -7.66
N GLN A 39 -8.62 -5.65 -8.20
CA GLN A 39 -7.62 -6.40 -7.44
C GLN A 39 -6.78 -5.47 -6.56
N ASN A 40 -6.39 -4.31 -7.09
CA ASN A 40 -5.59 -3.33 -6.37
C ASN A 40 -6.41 -2.50 -5.37
N PHE A 41 -7.67 -2.20 -5.71
CA PHE A 41 -8.61 -1.43 -4.92
C PHE A 41 -9.95 -2.17 -4.88
N PRO A 42 -10.39 -2.67 -3.70
CA PRO A 42 -11.58 -3.51 -3.58
C PRO A 42 -12.87 -2.73 -3.80
N PHE A 43 -13.15 -2.38 -5.06
CA PHE A 43 -14.32 -1.65 -5.49
C PHE A 43 -15.51 -2.60 -5.68
N LYS A 44 -16.59 -2.32 -4.94
CA LYS A 44 -17.81 -3.14 -4.89
C LYS A 44 -18.98 -2.35 -5.46
N ASP A 45 -19.05 -2.31 -6.78
CA ASP A 45 -20.21 -1.80 -7.49
C ASP A 45 -20.75 -2.89 -8.42
N GLN A 46 -21.97 -3.35 -8.14
CA GLN A 46 -22.61 -4.42 -8.91
C GLN A 46 -23.22 -3.90 -10.21
N ASP A 47 -23.65 -2.64 -10.24
CA ASP A 47 -24.27 -2.04 -11.40
C ASP A 47 -23.21 -1.71 -12.44
N LEU A 48 -22.07 -1.16 -12.00
CA LEU A 48 -20.93 -0.92 -12.89
C LEU A 48 -20.33 -2.22 -13.43
N ARG A 49 -20.38 -3.33 -12.68
CA ARG A 49 -19.94 -4.65 -13.19
C ARG A 49 -20.80 -5.17 -14.34
N LYS A 50 -22.11 -4.87 -14.35
CA LYS A 50 -23.05 -5.29 -15.39
C LYS A 50 -23.10 -4.35 -16.59
N ALA A 51 -22.62 -3.11 -16.44
CA ALA A 51 -22.58 -2.13 -17.52
C ALA A 51 -21.74 -2.62 -18.73
N PRO A 52 -22.08 -2.21 -19.97
CA PRO A 52 -21.23 -2.44 -21.14
C PRO A 52 -19.97 -1.57 -21.10
N TYR A 53 -18.94 -1.94 -21.86
CA TYR A 53 -17.73 -1.13 -22.04
C TYR A 53 -17.94 -0.05 -23.12
N PRO A 54 -17.33 1.14 -22.99
CA PRO A 54 -16.42 1.55 -21.93
C PRO A 54 -17.16 1.93 -20.63
N LYS A 55 -16.58 1.54 -19.49
CA LYS A 55 -17.11 1.86 -18.15
C LYS A 55 -16.41 3.09 -17.61
N GLU A 56 -17.19 3.98 -17.01
CA GLU A 56 -16.67 5.15 -16.32
C GLU A 56 -16.70 4.89 -14.82
N LEU A 57 -15.53 4.87 -14.17
CA LEU A 57 -15.43 4.72 -12.72
C LEU A 57 -15.72 6.07 -12.04
N PRO A 58 -16.43 6.10 -10.91
CA PRO A 58 -16.79 7.35 -10.22
C PRO A 58 -15.61 8.00 -9.49
N PHE A 59 -14.37 7.59 -9.81
CA PHE A 59 -13.14 8.07 -9.20
C PHE A 59 -12.01 8.14 -10.21
N SER A 60 -11.04 9.00 -9.92
CA SER A 60 -9.79 9.15 -10.67
C SER A 60 -8.77 8.08 -10.32
N GLN A 61 -7.71 7.94 -11.14
CA GLN A 61 -6.55 7.08 -10.88
C GLN A 61 -5.87 7.38 -9.54
N PHE A 62 -6.03 8.60 -9.03
CA PHE A 62 -5.62 8.98 -7.69
C PHE A 62 -6.08 8.01 -6.58
N VAL A 63 -7.36 7.62 -6.58
CA VAL A 63 -7.96 6.81 -5.50
C VAL A 63 -7.27 5.45 -5.35
N PRO A 64 -7.19 4.60 -6.40
CA PRO A 64 -6.48 3.32 -6.30
C PRO A 64 -4.98 3.49 -6.03
N LYS A 65 -4.33 4.54 -6.58
CA LYS A 65 -2.89 4.81 -6.35
C LYS A 65 -2.59 5.15 -4.88
N VAL A 66 -3.38 6.03 -4.27
CA VAL A 66 -3.22 6.42 -2.85
C VAL A 66 -3.53 5.24 -1.94
N TYR A 67 -4.57 4.46 -2.24
CA TYR A 67 -4.89 3.24 -1.48
C TYR A 67 -3.70 2.28 -1.44
N ARG A 68 -3.04 2.04 -2.58
CA ARG A 68 -1.83 1.21 -2.66
C ARG A 68 -0.70 1.77 -1.79
N GLN A 69 -0.42 3.07 -1.86
CA GLN A 69 0.64 3.71 -1.08
C GLN A 69 0.41 3.55 0.44
N ILE A 70 -0.83 3.74 0.90
CA ILE A 70 -1.19 3.56 2.31
C ILE A 70 -1.03 2.09 2.72
N LYS A 71 -1.48 1.15 1.88
CA LYS A 71 -1.35 -0.29 2.13
C LYS A 71 0.12 -0.71 2.25
N GLU A 72 0.98 -0.22 1.37
CA GLU A 72 2.42 -0.46 1.42
C GLU A 72 3.05 0.14 2.68
N PHE A 73 2.65 1.35 3.08
CA PHE A 73 3.12 1.97 4.31
C PHE A 73 2.74 1.16 5.55
N ILE A 74 1.48 0.73 5.66
CA ILE A 74 1.01 -0.13 6.76
C ILE A 74 1.81 -1.44 6.79
N TYR A 75 2.04 -2.06 5.62
CA TYR A 75 2.81 -3.30 5.52
C TYR A 75 4.27 -3.10 5.95
N ALA A 76 4.90 -1.99 5.55
CA ALA A 76 6.24 -1.64 5.98
C ALA A 76 6.32 -1.42 7.50
N CYS A 77 5.33 -0.73 8.09
CA CYS A 77 5.22 -0.55 9.53
C CYS A 77 5.03 -1.88 10.28
N HIS A 78 4.18 -2.77 9.75
CA HIS A 78 3.96 -4.09 10.33
C HIS A 78 5.23 -4.96 10.27
N LYS A 79 5.89 -5.02 9.10
CA LYS A 79 7.16 -5.72 8.92
C LYS A 79 8.24 -5.18 9.86
N PHE A 80 8.36 -3.87 9.97
CA PHE A 80 9.29 -3.23 10.88
C PHE A 80 9.01 -3.58 12.35
N SER A 81 7.74 -3.63 12.76
CA SER A 81 7.35 -4.02 14.13
C SER A 81 7.74 -5.47 14.44
N LEU A 82 7.60 -6.38 13.48
CA LEU A 82 8.05 -7.77 13.61
C LEU A 82 9.57 -7.88 13.71
N GLU A 83 10.31 -7.14 12.88
CA GLU A 83 11.77 -7.09 12.92
C GLU A 83 12.29 -6.56 14.27
N LEU A 84 11.65 -5.54 14.84
CA LEU A 84 11.98 -5.03 16.18
C LEU A 84 11.73 -6.07 17.28
N ASN A 85 10.57 -6.74 17.27
CA ASN A 85 10.24 -7.77 18.25
C ASN A 85 11.23 -8.95 18.21
N LEU A 86 11.71 -9.32 17.02
CA LEU A 86 12.78 -10.30 16.85
C LEU A 86 14.08 -9.80 17.51
N THR A 87 14.44 -8.53 17.26
CA THR A 87 15.66 -7.92 17.82
C THR A 87 15.64 -7.88 19.36
N ASP A 88 14.49 -7.60 19.98
CA ASP A 88 14.35 -7.60 21.44
C ASP A 88 14.43 -9.02 22.02
N THR A 89 13.81 -10.01 21.37
CA THR A 89 13.91 -11.43 21.77
C THR A 89 15.34 -11.96 21.64
N GLU A 90 16.02 -11.63 20.54
CA GLU A 90 17.43 -11.99 20.31
C GLU A 90 18.38 -11.35 21.34
N ARG A 91 18.07 -10.11 21.76
CA ARG A 91 18.82 -9.40 22.79
C ARG A 91 18.60 -10.01 24.17
N GLU A 92 17.38 -10.42 24.51
CA GLU A 92 17.09 -11.15 25.75
C GLU A 92 17.80 -12.51 25.81
N ASP A 93 17.84 -13.25 24.70
CA ASP A 93 18.54 -14.53 24.63
C ASP A 93 20.06 -14.38 24.80
N MET A 94 20.64 -13.26 24.35
CA MET A 94 22.05 -12.95 24.55
C MET A 94 22.39 -12.61 26.01
N VAL A 95 21.47 -11.91 26.71
CA VAL A 95 21.58 -11.63 28.16
C VAL A 95 21.40 -12.90 28.99
N ARG A 96 20.48 -13.78 28.59
CA ARG A 96 20.28 -15.06 29.29
C ARG A 96 21.52 -15.95 29.20
N LYS A 97 22.13 -16.05 28.01
CA LYS A 97 23.37 -16.82 27.78
C LYS A 97 24.57 -16.27 28.55
N SER A 98 24.66 -14.95 28.75
CA SER A 98 25.76 -14.36 29.53
C SER A 98 25.60 -14.55 31.04
N GLN A 99 24.37 -14.77 31.53
CA GLN A 99 24.10 -15.05 32.94
C GLN A 99 24.23 -16.54 33.32
N THR A 100 24.30 -17.46 32.36
CA THR A 100 24.41 -18.92 32.64
C THR A 100 25.85 -19.46 32.61
N SER A 101 26.86 -18.62 32.37
CA SER A 101 28.28 -18.99 32.43
C SER A 101 28.84 -18.75 33.84
N TYR A 102 28.48 -19.61 34.80
CA TYR A 102 29.18 -19.83 36.07
C TYR A 102 29.05 -21.29 36.48
#